data_AF-A0A1I7VHI9-F1
#
_entry.id   AF-A0A1I7VHI9-F1
#
_cell.length_a   1.000
_cell.length_b   1.000
_cell.length_c   1.000
_cell.angle_alpha   90.00
_cell.angle_beta   90.00
_cell.angle_gamma   90.00
#
_symmetry.space_group_name_H-M   'P 1'
#
loop_
_entity.id
_entity.type
_entity.pdbx_description
1 polymer ?
#
loop_
_entity_poly.entity_id
_entity_poly.type
_entity_poly.pdbx_seq_one_letter_code
_entity_poly.pdbx_strand_id
1 'polypeptide(L)' 'MTEVLRGNADIGCGDAFDFSNCARNITLETMGVKPPTMRSTGTTIVAATYKDGLVMGADSRATAGNI' A
#
# COMPACT_ATOMS: atom_id res chain seq x y z
N MET A 1 12.17 -15.92 -5.43
CA MET A 1 12.28 -14.47 -5.17
C MET A 1 10.90 -13.98 -4.75
N THR A 2 10.52 -14.36 -3.53
CA THR A 2 9.25 -14.00 -2.90
C THR A 2 9.57 -13.99 -1.42
N GLU A 3 10.24 -12.93 -0.97
CA GLU A 3 10.36 -12.70 0.46
C GLU A 3 8.99 -12.19 0.92
N VAL A 4 8.16 -13.16 1.32
CA VAL A 4 7.02 -12.87 2.19
C VAL A 4 7.63 -12.22 3.42
N LEU A 5 7.22 -11.00 3.73
CA LEU A 5 7.57 -10.28 4.96
C LEU A 5 7.13 -11.12 6.17
N ARG A 6 7.96 -12.12 6.52
CA ARG A 6 7.87 -12.91 7.75
C ARG A 6 8.66 -12.17 8.82
N GLY A 7 8.24 -10.95 9.11
CA GLY A 7 8.56 -10.33 10.39
C GLY A 7 7.37 -10.60 11.29
N ASN A 8 7.61 -10.89 12.57
CA ASN A 8 6.63 -10.67 13.62
C ASN A 8 6.38 -9.15 13.73
N ALA A 9 5.87 -8.54 12.66
CA ALA A 9 5.46 -7.17 12.65
C ALA A 9 4.26 -7.13 13.59
N ASP A 10 4.49 -6.64 14.80
CA ASP A 10 3.46 -5.94 15.53
C ASP A 10 2.81 -5.01 14.51
N ILE A 11 1.61 -5.35 14.06
CA ILE A 11 0.75 -4.47 13.25
C ILE A 11 0.29 -3.40 14.24
N GLY A 12 1.25 -2.61 14.70
CA GLY A 12 1.13 -1.66 15.77
C GLY A 12 0.57 -0.38 15.22
N CYS A 13 -0.54 0.05 15.80
CA CYS A 13 -0.90 1.46 15.78
C CYS A 13 0.22 2.19 16.55
N GLY A 14 1.21 2.76 15.84
CA GLY A 14 2.36 3.41 16.50
C GLY A 14 3.48 3.96 15.61
N ASP A 15 3.67 3.46 14.38
CA ASP A 15 4.76 3.90 13.49
C ASP A 15 4.29 4.81 12.33
N ALA A 16 5.22 5.27 11.49
CA ALA A 16 4.96 6.14 10.33
C ALA A 16 4.00 5.55 9.26
N PHE A 17 3.68 4.26 9.34
CA PHE A 17 2.79 3.57 8.41
C PHE A 17 1.85 2.60 9.16
N ASP A 18 0.56 2.63 8.82
CA ASP A 18 -0.46 1.71 9.37
C ASP A 18 -0.85 0.65 8.31
N PHE A 19 -0.62 -0.62 8.64
CA PHE A 19 -0.91 -1.76 7.78
C PHE A 19 -2.13 -2.59 8.24
N SER A 20 -2.88 -2.13 9.25
CA SER A 20 -4.08 -2.81 9.76
C SER A 20 -5.10 -3.11 8.66
N ASN A 21 -5.24 -2.18 7.70
CA ASN A 21 -6.11 -2.35 6.53
C ASN A 21 -5.67 -3.47 5.59
N CYS A 22 -4.36 -3.72 5.46
CA CYS A 22 -3.84 -4.83 4.67
C CYS A 22 -4.24 -6.17 5.30
N ALA A 23 -4.03 -6.32 6.62
CA ALA A 23 -4.42 -7.52 7.35
C ALA A 23 -5.94 -7.77 7.32
N ARG A 24 -6.74 -6.71 7.47
CA ARG A 24 -8.20 -6.77 7.31
C ARG A 24 -8.59 -7.27 5.91
N ASN A 25 -8.00 -6.71 4.85
CA ASN A 25 -8.31 -7.11 3.47
C ASN A 25 -7.97 -8.60 3.22
N ILE A 26 -6.80 -9.06 3.68
CA ILE A 26 -6.42 -10.48 3.59
C ILE A 26 -7.46 -11.36 4.28
N THR A 27 -7.90 -10.97 5.48
CA THR A 27 -8.92 -11.72 6.23
C THR A 27 -10.26 -11.77 5.46
N LEU A 28 -10.70 -10.65 4.90
CA LEU A 28 -11.94 -10.60 4.11
C LEU A 28 -11.87 -11.47 2.85
N GLU A 29 -10.72 -11.51 2.18
CA GLU A 29 -10.52 -12.42 1.04
C GLU A 29 -10.66 -13.89 1.47
N THR A 30 -10.11 -14.28 2.62
CA THR A 30 -10.30 -15.66 3.15
C THR A 30 -11.76 -15.97 3.51
N MET A 31 -12.56 -14.95 3.83
CA MET A 31 -14.00 -15.07 4.08
C MET A 31 -14.83 -15.07 2.78
N GLY A 32 -14.20 -15.04 1.61
CA GLY A 32 -14.88 -15.07 0.31
C GLY A 32 -15.39 -13.70 -0.16
N VAL A 33 -15.00 -12.61 0.50
CA VAL A 33 -15.30 -11.26 0.01
C VAL A 33 -14.41 -10.95 -1.20
N LYS A 34 -15.04 -10.56 -2.31
CA LYS A 34 -14.29 -10.21 -3.52
C LYS A 34 -13.68 -8.80 -3.37
N PRO A 35 -12.39 -8.62 -3.71
CA PRO A 35 -11.80 -7.29 -3.72
C PRO A 35 -12.47 -6.40 -4.77
N PRO A 36 -12.55 -5.08 -4.54
CA PRO A 36 -13.07 -4.15 -5.53
C PRO A 36 -12.20 -4.14 -6.78
N THR A 37 -12.80 -3.82 -7.92
CA THR A 37 -12.04 -3.66 -9.17
C THR A 37 -11.07 -2.50 -9.04
N MET A 38 -9.77 -2.80 -9.15
CA MET A 38 -8.72 -1.79 -9.15
C MET A 38 -8.87 -0.86 -10.36
N ARG A 39 -8.78 0.45 -10.13
CA ARG A 39 -8.82 1.48 -11.19
C ARG A 39 -7.51 2.22 -11.20
N SER A 40 -6.91 2.35 -12.38
CA SER A 40 -5.77 3.25 -12.57
C SER A 40 -6.24 4.69 -12.46
N THR A 41 -5.48 5.50 -11.71
CA THR A 41 -5.74 6.94 -11.52
C THR A 41 -4.76 7.82 -12.30
N GLY A 42 -3.90 7.21 -13.13
CA GLY A 42 -2.81 7.91 -13.83
C GLY A 42 -1.70 8.44 -12.91
N THR A 43 -1.79 8.21 -11.60
CA THR A 43 -0.83 8.70 -10.61
C THR A 43 0.44 7.85 -10.62
N THR A 44 1.61 8.49 -10.69
CA THR A 44 2.91 7.83 -10.51
C THR A 44 3.49 8.18 -9.15
N ILE A 45 3.90 7.17 -8.39
CA ILE A 45 4.58 7.33 -7.10
C ILE A 45 5.98 6.75 -7.23
N VAL A 46 6.99 7.49 -6.76
CA VAL A 46 8.39 7.07 -6.73
C VAL A 46 8.95 7.24 -5.33
N ALA A 47 9.89 6.37 -4.96
CA ALA A 47 10.57 6.44 -3.69
C ALA A 47 12.06 6.11 -3.87
N ALA A 48 12.93 6.79 -3.12
CA ALA A 48 14.36 6.52 -3.09
C ALA A 48 14.88 6.58 -1.65
N THR A 49 15.69 5.61 -1.28
CA THR A 49 16.39 5.56 0.01
C THR A 49 17.69 6.35 -0.06
N TYR A 50 18.02 7.06 1.01
CA TYR A 50 19.32 7.70 1.20
C TYR A 50 19.86 7.38 2.59
N LYS A 51 21.08 7.85 2.90
CA LYS A 51 21.64 7.64 4.23
C LYS A 51 20.70 8.25 5.28
N ASP A 52 20.24 7.41 6.20
CA ASP A 52 19.37 7.76 7.32
C ASP A 52 17.95 8.23 6.93
N GLY A 53 17.46 7.95 5.71
CA GLY A 53 16.10 8.35 5.34
C GLY A 53 15.53 7.83 4.02
N LEU A 54 14.31 8.29 3.74
CA LEU A 54 13.52 7.98 2.54
C LEU A 54 12.98 9.29 1.96
N VAL A 55 13.04 9.45 0.63
CA VAL A 55 12.32 10.50 -0.09
C VAL A 55 11.22 9.86 -0.93
N MET A 56 10.03 10.46 -0.93
CA MET A 56 8.90 10.04 -1.74
C MET A 56 8.39 11.19 -2.59
N GLY A 57 8.16 10.92 -3.87
CA GLY A 57 7.51 11.83 -4.80
C GLY A 57 6.23 11.20 -5.34
N ALA A 58 5.18 11.99 -5.47
CA ALA A 58 3.95 11.58 -6.10
C ALA A 58 3.49 12.65 -7.08
N ASP A 59 2.87 12.23 -8.16
CA ASP A 59 2.05 13.12 -8.97
C ASP A 59 0.88 13.66 -8.14
N SER A 60 0.59 14.96 -8.25
CA SER A 60 -0.57 15.61 -7.60
C SER A 60 -1.81 15.58 -8.48
N ARG A 61 -1.68 15.20 -9.76
CA ARG A 61 -2.80 15.00 -10.67
C ARG A 61 -3.48 13.67 -10.36
N ALA A 62 -4.78 13.74 -10.07
CA ALA A 62 -5.66 12.58 -10.02
C ALA A 62 -6.58 12.60 -11.25
N THR A 63 -6.59 11.54 -12.06
CA THR A 63 -7.61 11.33 -13.08
C THR A 63 -8.53 10.19 -12.67
N ALA A 64 -9.84 10.39 -12.79
CA ALA A 64 -10.85 9.38 -12.52
C ALA A 64 -11.85 9.32 -13.68
N GLY A 65 -11.69 8.33 -14.57
CA GLY A 65 -12.60 8.16 -15.72
C GLY A 65 -12.37 9.17 -16.85
N ASN A 66 -13.06 8.95 -17.98
CA ASN A 66 -12.76 9.48 -19.31
C ASN A 66 -12.50 11.00 -19.31
N ILE A 67 -11.24 11.38 -19.53
CA ILE A 67 -10.83 12.74 -19.90
C ILE A 67 -11.41 13.14 -21.25
#